data_AF-A0A7C3D204-F1
#
_entry.id   AF-A0A7C3D204-F1
#
_cell.length_a   1.000
_cell.length_b   1.000
_cell.length_c   1.000
_cell.angle_alpha   90.00
_cell.angle_beta   90.00
_cell.angle_gamma   90.00
#
_symmetry.space_group_name_H-M   'P 1'
#
loop_
_entity.id
_entity.type
_entity.pdbx_description
1 polymer ?
#
loop_
_entity_poly.entity_id
_entity_poly.type
_entity_poly.pdbx_seq_one_letter_code
_entity_poly.pdbx_strand_id
1 'polypeptide(L)'
;MTNSTKITDLPPDVESFINSSIKNESPAIALAQYYKSNRTILKPMPVETVRIGKFGGLPFNFLSTDIHSGCLPISSICYGNCSQALLTLEQGYNFGDRKLNHFDIATIRHDLSKLPSNQKWLRQGWASDISLSKQGWKNTAILGELINAAGKVMVILTKVFTNPSRDVLLRLARTNTEIRVSISPLDKNKVLRKRLDFVKQYHELGGIAVPYLMTSIYKNETIRQRQEDILQWIIESDLPGTEHPLRFNSSNPLTDLIDISQSFAHPKFPHQRWFGNLYPETLLLPAP
;
A
#
# COMPACT_ATOMS: atom_id res chain seq x y z
N MET A 1 22.88 -8.26 24.14
CA MET A 1 23.04 -8.28 22.67
C MET A 1 21.89 -9.12 22.14
N THR A 2 20.80 -8.49 21.70
CA THR A 2 19.69 -9.22 21.08
C THR A 2 20.15 -9.65 19.69
N ASN A 3 20.14 -10.95 19.41
CA ASN A 3 20.33 -11.46 18.06
C ASN A 3 19.20 -10.87 17.20
N SER A 4 19.48 -9.84 16.40
CA SER A 4 18.46 -9.34 15.49
C SER A 4 18.13 -10.46 14.51
N THR A 5 16.86 -10.87 14.43
CA THR A 5 16.45 -11.87 13.45
C THR A 5 16.95 -11.47 12.07
N LYS A 6 17.81 -12.31 11.50
CA LYS A 6 18.35 -12.09 10.17
C LYS A 6 17.27 -12.52 9.18
N ILE A 7 16.59 -11.55 8.58
CA ILE A 7 15.59 -11.83 7.56
C ILE A 7 16.25 -12.52 6.38
N THR A 8 15.73 -13.70 6.02
CA THR A 8 16.22 -14.50 4.90
C THR A 8 16.06 -13.72 3.59
N ASP A 9 17.15 -13.63 2.83
CA ASP A 9 17.11 -13.08 1.48
C ASP A 9 16.49 -14.10 0.52
N LEU A 10 15.72 -13.62 -0.47
CA LEU A 10 15.28 -14.50 -1.56
C LEU A 10 16.47 -14.95 -2.40
N PRO A 11 16.55 -16.24 -2.76
CA PRO A 11 17.45 -16.74 -3.77
C PRO A 11 17.26 -16.01 -5.12
N PRO A 12 18.31 -15.79 -5.92
CA PRO A 12 18.21 -15.04 -7.18
C PRO A 12 17.20 -15.62 -8.18
N ASP A 13 17.05 -16.95 -8.24
CA ASP A 13 16.10 -17.66 -9.07
C ASP A 13 14.65 -17.44 -8.63
N VAL A 14 14.37 -17.50 -7.31
CA VAL A 14 13.06 -17.20 -6.74
C VAL A 14 12.71 -15.72 -6.93
N GLU A 15 13.67 -14.81 -6.70
CA GLU A 15 13.48 -13.38 -6.96
C GLU A 15 13.22 -13.12 -8.46
N SER A 16 13.94 -13.80 -9.36
CA SER A 16 13.73 -13.71 -10.81
C SER A 16 12.34 -14.21 -11.21
N PHE A 17 11.91 -15.36 -10.68
CA PHE A 17 10.58 -15.91 -10.92
C PHE A 17 9.48 -14.95 -10.46
N ILE A 18 9.57 -14.43 -9.22
CA ILE A 18 8.60 -13.45 -8.71
C ILE A 18 8.53 -12.23 -9.64
N ASN A 19 9.67 -11.77 -10.15
CA ASN A 19 9.72 -10.63 -11.08
C ASN A 19 9.10 -10.93 -12.44
N SER A 20 9.27 -12.13 -12.99
CA SER A 20 8.60 -12.53 -14.23
C SER A 20 7.11 -12.76 -14.01
N SER A 21 6.73 -13.32 -12.88
CA SER A 21 5.34 -13.65 -12.55
C SER A 21 4.52 -12.41 -12.24
N ILE A 22 5.07 -11.41 -11.52
CA ILE A 22 4.41 -10.09 -11.37
C ILE A 22 4.17 -9.41 -12.73
N LYS A 23 4.96 -9.73 -13.77
CA LYS A 23 4.79 -9.17 -15.12
C LYS A 23 3.73 -9.88 -15.96
N ASN A 24 3.26 -11.06 -15.55
CA ASN A 24 2.39 -11.91 -16.35
C ASN A 24 1.03 -12.13 -15.65
N GLU A 25 -0.07 -12.01 -16.40
CA GLU A 25 -1.40 -12.63 -16.15
C GLU A 25 -2.21 -12.31 -14.87
N SER A 26 -2.02 -11.17 -14.20
CA SER A 26 -3.13 -10.62 -13.37
C SER A 26 -4.30 -10.18 -14.28
N PRO A 27 -5.57 -10.16 -13.83
CA PRO A 27 -6.68 -9.62 -14.64
C PRO A 27 -6.45 -8.18 -15.13
N ALA A 28 -5.79 -7.35 -14.33
CA ALA A 28 -5.38 -6.01 -14.74
C ALA A 28 -4.30 -6.05 -15.83
N ILE A 29 -3.37 -7.02 -15.77
CA ILE A 29 -2.38 -7.27 -16.82
C ILE A 29 -3.03 -7.83 -18.08
N ALA A 30 -3.98 -8.75 -17.97
CA ALA A 30 -4.73 -9.31 -19.09
C ALA A 30 -5.55 -8.23 -19.81
N LEU A 31 -6.27 -7.38 -19.07
CA LEU A 31 -7.00 -6.25 -19.63
C LEU A 31 -6.06 -5.23 -20.28
N ALA A 32 -4.91 -4.97 -19.68
CA ALA A 32 -3.90 -4.12 -20.28
C ALA A 32 -3.26 -4.70 -21.55
N GLN A 33 -3.01 -6.02 -21.56
CA GLN A 33 -2.53 -6.75 -22.74
C GLN A 33 -3.59 -6.73 -23.85
N TYR A 34 -4.88 -6.84 -23.51
CA TYR A 34 -5.99 -6.62 -24.44
C TYR A 34 -5.93 -5.23 -25.05
N TYR A 35 -5.76 -4.17 -24.26
CA TYR A 35 -5.62 -2.82 -24.80
C TYR A 35 -4.38 -2.69 -25.71
N LYS A 36 -3.26 -3.30 -25.33
CA LYS A 36 -2.03 -3.31 -26.14
C LYS A 36 -2.22 -4.06 -27.47
N SER A 37 -2.84 -5.24 -27.45
CA SER A 37 -3.06 -6.06 -28.64
C SER A 37 -4.07 -5.44 -29.60
N ASN A 38 -5.09 -4.77 -29.06
CA ASN A 38 -6.09 -4.04 -29.86
C ASN A 38 -5.66 -2.62 -30.25
N ARG A 39 -4.41 -2.21 -29.93
CA ARG A 39 -3.87 -0.86 -30.15
C ARG A 39 -4.77 0.25 -29.56
N THR A 40 -5.54 -0.07 -28.52
CA THR A 40 -6.38 0.88 -27.83
C THR A 40 -5.52 1.81 -27.01
N ILE A 41 -5.59 3.11 -27.30
CA ILE A 41 -4.85 4.13 -26.58
C ILE A 41 -5.62 4.45 -25.30
N LEU A 42 -5.05 4.08 -24.16
CA LEU A 42 -5.57 4.47 -22.84
C LEU A 42 -5.39 5.97 -22.63
N LYS A 43 -6.40 6.62 -22.03
CA LYS A 43 -6.33 8.03 -21.63
C LYS A 43 -5.30 8.20 -20.49
N PRO A 44 -4.60 9.34 -20.40
CA PRO A 44 -3.76 9.65 -19.24
C PRO A 44 -4.62 9.70 -17.96
N MET A 45 -4.04 9.42 -16.79
CA MET A 45 -4.78 9.59 -15.53
C MET A 45 -5.27 11.04 -15.39
N PRO A 46 -6.52 11.25 -14.93
CA PRO A 46 -6.98 12.59 -14.62
C PRO A 46 -6.18 13.18 -13.45
N VAL A 47 -5.99 14.50 -13.52
CA VAL A 47 -5.51 15.29 -12.38
C VAL A 47 -6.74 15.72 -11.60
N GLU A 48 -6.86 15.21 -10.38
CA GLU A 48 -7.96 15.51 -9.50
C GLU A 48 -7.58 16.63 -8.53
N THR A 49 -8.57 17.22 -7.86
CA THR A 49 -8.32 18.05 -6.67
C THR A 49 -8.31 17.17 -5.42
N VAL A 50 -7.41 17.44 -4.49
CA VAL A 50 -7.40 16.74 -3.21
C VAL A 50 -8.61 17.16 -2.37
N ARG A 51 -9.54 16.22 -2.16
CA ARG A 51 -10.80 16.42 -1.42
C ARG A 51 -10.84 15.56 -0.17
N ILE A 52 -11.72 15.89 0.78
CA ILE A 52 -11.84 15.18 2.06
C ILE A 52 -13.29 14.79 2.38
N GLY A 53 -13.48 13.52 2.74
CA GLY A 53 -14.74 12.97 3.18
C GLY A 53 -15.88 13.04 2.16
N LYS A 54 -17.09 12.68 2.61
CA LYS A 54 -18.29 12.68 1.75
C LYS A 54 -18.63 14.06 1.22
N PHE A 55 -18.41 15.10 2.02
CA PHE A 55 -18.61 16.48 1.58
C PHE A 55 -17.71 16.84 0.40
N GLY A 56 -16.47 16.35 0.40
CA GLY A 56 -15.53 16.46 -0.72
C GLY A 56 -15.90 15.67 -1.97
N GLY A 57 -17.00 14.90 -1.95
CA GLY A 57 -17.42 14.03 -3.04
C GLY A 57 -16.88 12.59 -2.95
N LEU A 58 -16.25 12.21 -1.83
CA LEU A 58 -15.74 10.85 -1.63
C LEU A 58 -16.83 9.90 -1.10
N PRO A 59 -16.70 8.58 -1.28
CA PRO A 59 -17.71 7.63 -0.80
C PRO A 59 -17.78 7.53 0.74
N PHE A 60 -16.71 7.92 1.46
CA PHE A 60 -16.62 7.77 2.91
C PHE A 60 -15.95 8.98 3.58
N ASN A 61 -16.32 9.25 4.84
CA ASN A 61 -15.79 10.35 5.63
C ASN A 61 -14.36 10.12 6.14
N PHE A 62 -13.90 8.87 6.13
CA PHE A 62 -12.54 8.51 6.54
C PHE A 62 -11.53 8.55 5.39
N LEU A 63 -11.93 8.98 4.19
CA LEU A 63 -11.06 9.07 3.03
C LEU A 63 -10.65 10.52 2.73
N SER A 64 -9.50 10.63 2.09
CA SER A 64 -9.11 11.78 1.30
C SER A 64 -8.76 11.31 -0.11
N THR A 65 -8.93 12.18 -1.12
CA THR A 65 -8.37 11.92 -2.44
C THR A 65 -6.86 11.78 -2.28
N ASP A 66 -6.28 10.75 -2.88
CA ASP A 66 -4.84 10.55 -2.76
C ASP A 66 -4.06 11.70 -3.38
N ILE A 67 -2.89 12.00 -2.82
CA ILE A 67 -1.99 13.05 -3.34
C ILE A 67 -1.59 12.81 -4.81
N HIS A 68 -1.59 11.54 -5.25
CA HIS A 68 -1.40 11.18 -6.64
C HIS A 68 -2.62 10.44 -7.19
N SER A 69 -2.85 10.60 -8.49
CA SER A 69 -3.68 9.71 -9.30
C SER A 69 -2.77 8.69 -10.01
N GLY A 70 -3.21 7.44 -10.07
CA GLY A 70 -2.45 6.34 -10.66
C GLY A 70 -1.30 5.87 -9.74
N CYS A 71 -0.64 4.78 -10.10
CA CYS A 71 0.47 4.24 -9.32
C CYS A 71 1.49 3.55 -10.24
N LEU A 72 1.88 2.32 -9.92
CA LEU A 72 2.82 1.58 -10.76
C LEU A 72 2.20 1.23 -12.12
N PRO A 73 3.01 1.22 -13.19
CA PRO A 73 2.55 0.76 -14.49
C PRO A 73 2.14 -0.70 -14.42
N ILE A 74 1.34 -1.10 -15.39
CA ILE A 74 0.78 -2.45 -15.53
C ILE A 74 1.87 -3.52 -15.43
N SER A 75 3.03 -3.28 -16.04
CA SER A 75 4.20 -4.16 -15.99
C SER A 75 4.83 -4.34 -14.60
N SER A 76 4.26 -3.71 -13.58
CA SER A 76 4.77 -3.65 -12.21
C SER A 76 3.64 -3.45 -11.18
N ILE A 77 2.41 -3.90 -11.48
CA ILE A 77 1.28 -3.78 -10.55
C ILE A 77 1.59 -4.53 -9.24
N CYS A 78 1.06 -4.01 -8.12
CA CYS A 78 1.27 -4.53 -6.77
C CYS A 78 0.98 -6.03 -6.64
N TYR A 79 1.58 -6.67 -5.62
CA TYR A 79 1.40 -8.09 -5.27
C TYR A 79 -0.08 -8.52 -5.41
N GLY A 80 -0.34 -9.53 -6.24
CA GLY A 80 -1.69 -10.03 -6.48
C GLY A 80 -2.51 -9.20 -7.47
N ASN A 81 -3.76 -8.90 -7.11
CA ASN A 81 -4.71 -8.15 -7.93
C ASN A 81 -4.92 -6.74 -7.37
N CYS A 82 -4.27 -5.72 -7.92
CA CYS A 82 -4.59 -4.34 -7.56
C CYS A 82 -5.96 -3.97 -8.15
N SER A 83 -7.01 -4.07 -7.34
CA SER A 83 -8.38 -3.74 -7.77
C SER A 83 -8.49 -2.32 -8.31
N GLN A 84 -7.74 -1.36 -7.76
CA GLN A 84 -7.73 0.00 -8.28
C GLN A 84 -7.15 0.08 -9.71
N ALA A 85 -6.07 -0.66 -9.99
CA ALA A 85 -5.50 -0.72 -11.32
C ALA A 85 -6.52 -1.30 -12.32
N LEU A 86 -7.20 -2.39 -11.94
CA LEU A 86 -8.26 -2.99 -12.75
C LEU A 86 -9.39 -2.00 -13.05
N LEU A 87 -9.98 -1.39 -12.02
CA LEU A 87 -11.07 -0.42 -12.17
C LEU A 87 -10.66 0.77 -13.05
N THR A 88 -9.44 1.27 -12.88
CA THR A 88 -8.91 2.39 -13.68
C THR A 88 -8.78 2.01 -15.16
N LEU A 89 -8.32 0.79 -15.43
CA LEU A 89 -8.21 0.26 -16.79
C LEU A 89 -9.58 0.04 -17.42
N GLU A 90 -10.55 -0.50 -16.68
CA GLU A 90 -11.94 -0.66 -17.14
C GLU A 90 -12.59 0.69 -17.51
N GLN A 91 -12.18 1.76 -16.83
CA GLN A 91 -12.58 3.14 -17.15
C GLN A 91 -11.80 3.76 -18.34
N GLY A 92 -10.85 3.02 -18.92
CA GLY A 92 -10.07 3.45 -20.09
C GLY A 92 -8.88 4.35 -19.77
N TYR A 93 -8.39 4.36 -18.52
CA TYR A 93 -7.25 5.17 -18.09
C TYR A 93 -5.97 4.36 -17.88
N ASN A 94 -4.83 4.98 -18.18
CA ASN A 94 -3.51 4.41 -17.96
C ASN A 94 -3.09 4.59 -16.49
N PHE A 95 -3.38 3.61 -15.64
CA PHE A 95 -3.02 3.63 -14.22
C PHE A 95 -1.52 3.90 -13.94
N GLY A 96 -0.63 3.59 -14.88
CA GLY A 96 0.80 3.84 -14.76
C GLY A 96 1.23 5.29 -15.02
N ASP A 97 0.38 6.09 -15.64
CA ASP A 97 0.63 7.52 -15.91
C ASP A 97 0.30 8.36 -14.67
N ARG A 98 1.18 8.28 -13.67
CA ARG A 98 0.99 8.92 -12.36
C ARG A 98 0.90 10.43 -12.51
N LYS A 99 -0.09 11.04 -11.88
CA LYS A 99 -0.21 12.50 -11.78
C LYS A 99 -0.19 12.95 -10.34
N LEU A 100 0.47 14.07 -10.07
CA LEU A 100 0.31 14.76 -8.79
C LEU A 100 -1.01 15.55 -8.85
N ASN A 101 -1.90 15.30 -7.89
CA ASN A 101 -3.19 15.96 -7.82
C ASN A 101 -3.06 17.41 -7.34
N HIS A 102 -4.02 18.25 -7.72
CA HIS A 102 -4.07 19.64 -7.29
C HIS A 102 -4.27 19.70 -5.78
N PHE A 103 -3.29 20.30 -5.12
CA PHE A 103 -3.25 20.43 -3.67
C PHE A 103 -3.63 21.86 -3.27
N ASP A 104 -4.93 22.10 -3.06
CA ASP A 104 -5.46 23.40 -2.65
C ASP A 104 -5.81 23.40 -1.15
N ILE A 105 -5.07 24.20 -0.39
CA ILE A 105 -5.23 24.32 1.07
C ILE A 105 -6.60 24.89 1.44
N ALA A 106 -7.16 25.82 0.65
CA ALA A 106 -8.45 26.43 0.95
C ALA A 106 -9.58 25.39 0.85
N THR A 107 -9.61 24.63 -0.25
CA THR A 107 -10.56 23.52 -0.45
C THR A 107 -10.40 22.45 0.64
N ILE A 108 -9.16 22.05 0.96
CA ILE A 108 -8.89 21.05 2.01
C ILE A 108 -9.44 21.50 3.37
N ARG A 109 -9.19 22.75 3.77
CA ARG A 109 -9.71 23.30 5.03
C ARG A 109 -11.24 23.37 5.03
N HIS A 110 -11.82 23.75 3.90
CA HIS A 110 -13.27 23.80 3.75
C HIS A 110 -13.87 22.40 3.94
N ASP A 111 -13.37 21.38 3.25
CA ASP A 111 -13.85 20.01 3.38
C ASP A 111 -13.66 19.46 4.81
N LEU A 112 -12.50 19.72 5.44
CA LEU A 112 -12.23 19.33 6.84
C LEU A 112 -13.26 19.90 7.81
N SER A 113 -13.66 21.17 7.63
CA SER A 113 -14.66 21.83 8.50
C SER A 113 -16.05 21.19 8.44
N LYS A 114 -16.31 20.38 7.41
CA LYS A 114 -17.59 19.69 7.19
C LYS A 114 -17.57 18.24 7.65
N LEU A 115 -16.44 17.73 8.12
CA LEU A 115 -16.38 16.38 8.66
C LEU A 115 -17.16 16.27 9.97
N PRO A 116 -17.90 15.17 10.19
CA PRO A 116 -18.49 14.88 11.47
C PRO A 116 -17.47 14.89 12.62
N SER A 117 -17.89 15.32 13.81
CA SER A 117 -17.04 15.39 15.01
C SER A 117 -16.57 14.01 15.49
N ASN A 118 -17.33 12.95 15.18
CA ASN A 118 -17.01 11.55 15.48
C ASN A 118 -16.07 10.90 14.45
N GLN A 119 -15.90 11.47 13.25
CA GLN A 119 -14.87 11.00 12.32
C GLN A 119 -13.51 11.36 12.91
N LYS A 120 -12.69 10.38 13.33
CA LYS A 120 -11.41 10.67 14.04
C LYS A 120 -10.17 10.59 13.17
N TRP A 121 -10.23 9.79 12.11
CA TRP A 121 -9.07 9.53 11.26
C TRP A 121 -9.38 9.75 9.78
N LEU A 122 -8.34 10.00 9.00
CA LEU A 122 -8.40 10.18 7.55
C LEU A 122 -7.28 9.39 6.89
N ARG A 123 -7.63 8.65 5.84
CA ARG A 123 -6.71 7.76 5.14
C ARG A 123 -6.17 8.40 3.85
N GLN A 124 -4.87 8.21 3.64
CA GLN A 124 -4.14 8.36 2.38
C GLN A 124 -3.58 7.00 1.96
N GLY A 125 -3.56 6.70 0.67
CA GLY A 125 -3.15 5.40 0.12
C GLY A 125 -4.33 4.45 -0.05
N TRP A 126 -5.43 4.93 -0.64
CA TRP A 126 -6.58 4.09 -1.03
C TRP A 126 -6.47 3.60 -2.47
N ALA A 127 -6.20 4.50 -3.40
CA ALA A 127 -6.12 4.28 -4.84
C ALA A 127 -4.70 4.49 -5.42
N SER A 128 -3.81 5.14 -4.68
CA SER A 128 -2.45 5.47 -5.09
C SER A 128 -1.48 5.37 -3.91
N ASP A 129 -0.27 5.92 -4.07
CA ASP A 129 0.76 5.94 -3.06
C ASP A 129 1.39 7.34 -3.01
N ILE A 130 1.43 7.92 -1.81
CA ILE A 130 2.03 9.24 -1.56
C ILE A 130 3.53 9.28 -1.87
N SER A 131 4.22 8.14 -1.82
CA SER A 131 5.67 8.04 -1.97
C SER A 131 6.17 8.02 -3.41
N LEU A 132 5.28 8.18 -4.39
CA LEU A 132 5.63 8.19 -5.82
C LEU A 132 6.51 9.38 -6.22
N SER A 133 6.58 10.43 -5.40
CA SER A 133 7.46 11.58 -5.63
C SER A 133 7.88 12.25 -4.31
N LYS A 134 8.97 13.04 -4.35
CA LYS A 134 9.37 13.90 -3.21
C LYS A 134 8.32 14.98 -2.92
N GLN A 135 7.65 15.49 -3.95
CA GLN A 135 6.60 16.49 -3.77
C GLN A 135 5.36 15.88 -3.11
N GLY A 136 5.04 14.62 -3.42
CA GLY A 136 3.97 13.88 -2.74
C GLY A 136 4.16 13.86 -1.23
N TRP A 137 5.35 13.46 -0.78
CA TRP A 137 5.73 13.50 0.63
C TRP A 137 5.59 14.88 1.28
N LYS A 138 6.00 15.95 0.58
CA LYS A 138 5.86 17.33 1.09
C LYS A 138 4.39 17.73 1.25
N ASN A 139 3.56 17.44 0.25
CA ASN A 139 2.13 17.71 0.30
C ASN A 139 1.45 16.89 1.41
N THR A 140 1.87 15.64 1.61
CA THR A 140 1.37 14.80 2.70
C THR A 140 1.72 15.36 4.08
N ALA A 141 2.93 15.89 4.30
CA ALA A 141 3.25 16.56 5.56
C ALA A 141 2.32 17.76 5.84
N ILE A 142 2.08 18.60 4.83
CA ILE A 142 1.15 19.73 4.95
C ILE A 142 -0.27 19.23 5.23
N LEU A 143 -0.72 18.17 4.55
CA LEU A 143 -2.03 17.57 4.79
C LEU A 143 -2.14 17.04 6.22
N GLY A 144 -1.11 16.37 6.74
CA GLY A 144 -1.06 15.88 8.11
C GLY A 144 -1.21 17.00 9.14
N GLU A 145 -0.54 18.13 8.92
CA GLU A 145 -0.66 19.33 9.76
C GLU A 145 -2.09 19.89 9.75
N LEU A 146 -2.72 19.97 8.58
CA LEU A 146 -4.10 20.45 8.44
C LEU A 146 -5.11 19.50 9.12
N ILE A 147 -4.92 18.19 8.95
CA ILE A 147 -5.75 17.14 9.57
C ILE A 147 -5.61 17.18 11.09
N ASN A 148 -4.38 17.28 11.59
CA ASN A 148 -4.08 17.37 13.02
C ASN A 148 -4.66 18.65 13.65
N ALA A 149 -4.54 19.79 12.98
CA ALA A 149 -5.15 21.05 13.43
C ALA A 149 -6.69 20.98 13.49
N ALA A 150 -7.32 20.11 12.70
CA ALA A 150 -8.75 19.81 12.77
C ALA A 150 -9.12 18.79 13.87
N GLY A 151 -8.17 18.42 14.73
CA GLY A 151 -8.35 17.45 15.81
C GLY A 151 -8.49 16.00 15.32
N LYS A 152 -7.95 15.68 14.13
CA LYS A 152 -8.04 14.37 13.48
C LYS A 152 -6.65 13.75 13.32
N VAL A 153 -6.61 12.44 13.07
CA VAL A 153 -5.36 11.69 12.82
C VAL A 153 -5.28 11.30 11.35
N MET A 154 -4.11 11.47 10.73
CA MET A 154 -3.87 10.95 9.39
C MET A 154 -3.26 9.56 9.47
N VAL A 155 -3.79 8.63 8.66
CA VAL A 155 -3.25 7.28 8.47
C VAL A 155 -2.79 7.17 7.01
N ILE A 156 -1.52 6.85 6.80
CA ILE A 156 -0.92 6.67 5.49
C ILE A 156 -0.70 5.19 5.24
N LEU A 157 -1.08 4.70 4.06
CA LEU A 157 -0.62 3.42 3.52
C LEU A 157 0.36 3.68 2.39
N THR A 158 1.54 3.07 2.46
CA THR A 158 2.60 3.28 1.46
C THR A 158 3.51 2.06 1.27
N LYS A 159 4.11 1.95 0.09
CA LYS A 159 5.20 1.03 -0.27
C LYS A 159 6.57 1.72 -0.30
N VAL A 160 6.63 3.01 0.02
CA VAL A 160 7.86 3.81 0.11
C VAL A 160 8.70 3.70 -1.18
N PHE A 161 8.13 4.11 -2.32
CA PHE A 161 8.83 4.14 -3.61
C PHE A 161 9.98 5.14 -3.63
N THR A 162 9.80 6.30 -3.01
CA THR A 162 10.82 7.33 -2.79
C THR A 162 10.91 7.61 -1.30
N ASN A 163 12.12 7.78 -0.74
CA ASN A 163 12.26 8.19 0.66
C ASN A 163 11.99 9.70 0.80
N PRO A 164 11.23 10.13 1.82
CA PRO A 164 11.12 11.53 2.17
C PRO A 164 12.43 12.06 2.77
N SER A 165 12.56 13.38 2.84
CA SER A 165 13.59 14.02 3.67
C SER A 165 13.27 13.86 5.16
N ARG A 166 14.30 13.90 6.02
CA ARG A 166 14.14 13.87 7.48
C ARG A 166 13.19 14.93 8.02
N ASP A 167 13.19 16.14 7.46
CA ASP A 167 12.27 17.22 7.84
C ASP A 167 10.79 16.81 7.69
N VAL A 168 10.44 16.25 6.53
CA VAL A 168 9.08 15.71 6.27
C VAL A 168 8.69 14.64 7.29
N LEU A 169 9.60 13.71 7.61
CA LEU A 169 9.33 12.67 8.61
C LEU A 169 9.08 13.28 10.00
N LEU A 170 9.91 14.25 10.42
CA LEU A 170 9.73 14.94 11.70
C LEU A 170 8.40 15.68 11.77
N ARG A 171 7.99 16.34 10.69
CA ARG A 171 6.69 17.02 10.61
C ARG A 171 5.53 16.03 10.74
N LEU A 172 5.59 14.91 10.03
CA LEU A 172 4.57 13.85 10.13
C LEU A 172 4.52 13.25 11.54
N ALA A 173 5.68 12.98 12.17
CA ALA A 173 5.75 12.46 13.54
C ALA A 173 5.12 13.43 14.55
N ARG A 174 5.43 14.74 14.46
CA ARG A 174 4.86 15.79 15.33
C ARG A 174 3.34 15.91 15.24
N THR A 175 2.76 15.52 14.10
CA THR A 175 1.30 15.54 13.90
C THR A 175 0.61 14.22 14.30
N ASN A 176 1.35 13.31 14.93
CA ASN A 176 0.89 11.94 15.25
C ASN A 176 0.36 11.19 14.02
N THR A 177 0.95 11.43 12.85
CA THR A 177 0.58 10.69 11.64
C THR A 177 1.01 9.23 11.78
N GLU A 178 0.08 8.31 11.54
CA GLU A 178 0.37 6.87 11.46
C GLU A 178 0.81 6.50 10.04
N ILE A 179 1.94 5.81 9.90
CA ILE A 179 2.43 5.34 8.59
C ILE A 179 2.49 3.82 8.58
N ARG A 180 1.57 3.22 7.82
CA ARG A 180 1.49 1.80 7.53
C ARG A 180 2.31 1.46 6.30
N VAL A 181 3.41 0.74 6.48
CA VAL A 181 4.34 0.39 5.42
C VAL A 181 4.05 -1.02 4.94
N SER A 182 3.56 -1.14 3.71
CA SER A 182 3.31 -2.42 3.06
C SER A 182 4.60 -3.20 2.88
N ILE A 183 4.75 -4.33 3.55
CA ILE A 183 5.92 -5.22 3.49
C ILE A 183 5.44 -6.60 3.02
N SER A 184 6.17 -7.23 2.11
CA SER A 184 5.82 -8.57 1.60
C SER A 184 7.03 -9.50 1.61
N PRO A 185 6.86 -10.79 1.90
CA PRO A 185 7.90 -11.78 1.67
C PRO A 185 8.26 -11.94 0.17
N LEU A 186 7.44 -11.38 -0.73
CA LEU A 186 7.70 -11.29 -2.17
C LEU A 186 8.51 -10.04 -2.56
N ASP A 187 8.86 -9.16 -1.61
CA ASP A 187 9.67 -7.98 -1.88
C ASP A 187 11.08 -8.37 -2.34
N LYS A 188 11.62 -7.71 -3.37
CA LYS A 188 13.06 -7.80 -3.65
C LYS A 188 13.88 -7.48 -2.41
N ASN A 189 15.01 -8.14 -2.21
CA ASN A 189 15.85 -7.96 -1.01
C ASN A 189 16.16 -6.48 -0.74
N LYS A 190 16.55 -5.72 -1.77
CA LYS A 190 16.82 -4.29 -1.67
C LYS A 190 15.57 -3.46 -1.30
N VAL A 191 14.39 -3.84 -1.80
CA VAL A 191 13.13 -3.14 -1.53
C VAL A 191 12.67 -3.43 -0.11
N LEU A 192 12.78 -4.68 0.34
CA LEU A 192 12.45 -5.07 1.72
C LEU A 192 13.29 -4.28 2.71
N ARG A 193 14.62 -4.31 2.58
CA ARG A 193 15.54 -3.56 3.47
C ARG A 193 15.19 -2.09 3.54
N LYS A 194 14.99 -1.44 2.39
CA LYS A 194 14.57 -0.03 2.33
C LYS A 194 13.30 0.25 3.13
N ARG A 195 12.29 -0.62 3.03
CA ARG A 195 11.01 -0.44 3.76
C ARG A 195 11.18 -0.65 5.26
N LEU A 196 11.97 -1.64 5.67
CA LEU A 196 12.27 -1.88 7.08
C LEU A 196 13.09 -0.73 7.68
N ASP A 197 14.08 -0.23 6.95
CA ASP A 197 14.88 0.95 7.35
C ASP A 197 14.00 2.19 7.49
N PHE A 198 13.03 2.38 6.58
CA PHE A 198 12.06 3.48 6.69
C PHE A 198 11.21 3.35 7.95
N VAL A 199 10.70 2.15 8.25
CA VAL A 199 9.88 1.92 9.46
C VAL A 199 10.68 2.27 10.72
N LYS A 200 11.90 1.74 10.84
CA LYS A 200 12.79 2.04 11.97
C LYS A 200 13.07 3.53 12.08
N GLN A 201 13.47 4.17 10.98
CA GLN A 201 13.76 5.60 10.95
C GLN A 201 12.56 6.43 11.38
N TYR A 202 11.35 6.12 10.92
CA TYR A 202 10.17 6.90 11.29
C TYR A 202 9.80 6.68 12.77
N HIS A 203 9.92 5.46 13.27
CA HIS A 203 9.72 5.13 14.67
C HIS A 203 10.72 5.84 15.59
N GLU A 204 12.02 5.81 15.26
CA GLU A 204 13.10 6.50 15.99
C GLU A 204 12.91 8.03 16.05
N LEU A 205 12.17 8.59 15.10
CA LEU A 205 11.80 10.01 15.08
C LEU A 205 10.58 10.34 15.96
N GLY A 206 10.04 9.35 16.69
CA GLY A 206 8.83 9.46 17.49
C GLY A 206 7.53 9.31 16.69
N GLY A 207 7.61 8.84 15.44
CA GLY A 207 6.44 8.59 14.60
C GLY A 207 5.78 7.25 14.92
N ILE A 208 4.48 7.14 14.59
CA ILE A 208 3.74 5.88 14.69
C ILE A 208 3.97 5.08 13.40
N ALA A 209 5.01 4.23 13.41
CA ALA A 209 5.34 3.36 12.29
C ALA A 209 4.70 1.98 12.47
N VAL A 210 3.97 1.53 11.46
CA VAL A 210 3.23 0.26 11.50
C VAL A 210 3.65 -0.61 10.32
N PRO A 211 4.41 -1.69 10.53
CA PRO A 211 4.62 -2.72 9.51
C PRO A 211 3.28 -3.31 9.09
N TYR A 212 2.96 -3.23 7.79
CA TYR A 212 1.77 -3.83 7.21
C TYR A 212 2.14 -5.06 6.38
N LEU A 213 2.18 -6.22 7.04
CA LEU A 213 2.65 -7.47 6.45
C LEU A 213 1.62 -8.04 5.47
N MET A 214 2.02 -8.20 4.22
CA MET A 214 1.22 -8.81 3.16
C MET A 214 1.33 -10.33 3.29
N THR A 215 0.27 -10.99 3.78
CA THR A 215 0.30 -12.39 4.20
C THR A 215 -0.33 -13.34 3.19
N SER A 216 0.19 -14.56 3.12
CA SER A 216 -0.38 -15.69 2.39
C SER A 216 0.17 -17.00 2.95
N ILE A 217 -0.48 -18.13 2.63
CA ILE A 217 0.10 -19.45 2.86
C ILE A 217 0.94 -19.83 1.64
N TYR A 218 2.26 -19.92 1.80
CA TYR A 218 3.21 -20.20 0.72
C TYR A 218 3.63 -21.69 0.69
N LYS A 219 3.66 -22.28 -0.50
CA LYS A 219 4.23 -23.63 -0.73
C LYS A 219 5.75 -23.62 -0.74
N ASN A 220 6.34 -22.52 -1.20
CA ASN A 220 7.78 -22.35 -1.25
C ASN A 220 8.33 -22.09 0.17
N GLU A 221 9.20 -22.99 0.64
CA GLU A 221 9.79 -22.95 1.98
C GLU A 221 10.49 -21.62 2.26
N THR A 222 11.27 -21.11 1.30
CA THR A 222 12.06 -19.90 1.48
C THR A 222 11.18 -18.67 1.63
N ILE A 223 10.10 -18.57 0.84
CA ILE A 223 9.14 -17.46 0.96
C ILE A 223 8.38 -17.56 2.28
N ARG A 224 7.98 -18.77 2.68
CA ARG A 224 7.30 -19.00 3.96
C ARG A 224 8.20 -18.62 5.14
N GLN A 225 9.43 -19.12 5.19
CA GLN A 225 10.39 -18.76 6.22
C GLN A 225 10.63 -17.25 6.28
N ARG A 226 10.72 -16.60 5.12
CA ARG A 226 10.88 -15.14 5.06
C ARG A 226 9.68 -14.37 5.61
N GLN A 227 8.45 -14.88 5.46
CA GLN A 227 7.28 -14.28 6.09
C GLN A 227 7.39 -14.35 7.62
N GLU A 228 7.77 -15.52 8.14
CA GLU A 228 8.01 -15.72 9.59
C GLU A 228 9.15 -14.83 10.10
N ASP A 229 10.24 -14.71 9.35
CA ASP A 229 11.35 -13.83 9.75
C ASP A 229 10.92 -12.36 9.81
N ILE A 230 10.06 -11.90 8.88
CA ILE A 230 9.50 -10.55 8.92
C ILE A 230 8.58 -10.39 10.13
N LEU A 231 7.72 -11.37 10.42
CA LEU A 231 6.88 -11.36 11.61
C LEU A 231 7.71 -11.26 12.89
N GLN A 232 8.73 -12.11 13.02
CA GLN A 232 9.63 -12.12 14.16
C GLN A 232 10.37 -10.78 14.29
N TRP A 233 10.80 -10.18 13.18
CA TRP A 233 11.36 -8.83 13.18
C TRP A 233 10.39 -7.77 13.69
N ILE A 234 9.09 -7.86 13.37
CA ILE A 234 8.06 -6.93 13.88
C ILE A 234 7.96 -7.06 15.41
N ILE A 235 7.86 -8.30 15.90
CA ILE A 235 7.76 -8.61 17.34
C ILE A 235 8.99 -8.12 18.09
N GLU A 236 10.20 -8.47 17.62
CA GLU A 236 11.47 -8.09 18.26
C GLU A 236 11.74 -6.59 18.22
N SER A 237 11.17 -5.88 17.25
CA SER A 237 11.29 -4.43 17.15
C SER A 237 10.29 -3.68 18.05
N ASP A 238 9.42 -4.39 18.79
CA ASP A 238 8.36 -3.82 19.64
C ASP A 238 7.47 -2.81 18.89
N LEU A 239 7.14 -3.15 17.63
CA LEU A 239 6.34 -2.29 16.76
C LEU A 239 4.89 -2.77 16.71
N PRO A 240 3.91 -1.84 16.66
CA PRO A 240 2.54 -2.21 16.36
C PRO A 240 2.45 -2.74 14.92
N GLY A 241 2.08 -4.01 14.76
CA GLY A 241 1.95 -4.67 13.46
C GLY A 241 0.50 -4.84 12.99
N THR A 242 0.31 -4.91 11.68
CA THR A 242 -0.97 -5.32 11.05
C THR A 242 -0.70 -6.23 9.86
N GLU A 243 -1.68 -7.04 9.47
CA GLU A 243 -1.61 -7.86 8.27
C GLU A 243 -2.65 -7.51 7.20
N HIS A 244 -2.24 -7.72 5.96
CA HIS A 244 -3.11 -7.67 4.79
C HIS A 244 -3.06 -9.01 4.07
N PRO A 245 -4.10 -9.85 4.24
CA PRO A 245 -4.18 -11.09 3.48
C PRO A 245 -4.20 -10.80 1.98
N LEU A 246 -3.22 -11.31 1.26
CA LEU A 246 -3.12 -11.16 -0.18
C LEU A 246 -4.26 -11.91 -0.87
N ARG A 247 -4.68 -11.37 -2.01
CA ARG A 247 -5.76 -11.90 -2.84
C ARG A 247 -5.23 -12.28 -4.20
N PHE A 248 -5.56 -13.48 -4.63
CA PHE A 248 -5.05 -14.06 -5.86
C PHE A 248 -6.22 -14.46 -6.75
N ASN A 249 -6.18 -14.06 -8.02
CA ASN A 249 -7.08 -14.62 -9.03
C ASN A 249 -6.47 -15.94 -9.49
N SER A 250 -7.28 -16.91 -9.92
CA SER A 250 -6.79 -18.16 -10.50
C SER A 250 -5.85 -17.94 -11.69
N SER A 251 -5.98 -16.82 -12.42
CA SER A 251 -5.08 -16.49 -13.53
C SER A 251 -3.73 -15.92 -13.08
N ASN A 252 -3.58 -15.53 -11.81
CA ASN A 252 -2.38 -14.85 -11.35
C ASN A 252 -1.24 -15.89 -11.20
N PRO A 253 -0.08 -15.73 -11.85
CA PRO A 253 0.99 -16.73 -11.80
C PRO A 253 1.67 -16.82 -10.43
N LEU A 254 1.44 -15.87 -9.52
CA LEU A 254 1.84 -16.03 -8.13
C LEU A 254 1.02 -17.11 -7.41
N THR A 255 -0.07 -17.62 -8.02
CA THR A 255 -0.81 -18.77 -7.49
C THR A 255 0.05 -20.03 -7.37
N ASP A 256 1.10 -20.17 -8.18
CA ASP A 256 2.05 -21.27 -8.10
C ASP A 256 2.88 -21.27 -6.80
N LEU A 257 3.03 -20.09 -6.17
CA LEU A 257 3.80 -19.92 -4.94
C LEU A 257 2.97 -20.16 -3.68
N ILE A 258 1.65 -20.22 -3.79
CA ILE A 258 0.72 -20.28 -2.64
C ILE A 258 0.02 -21.63 -2.55
N ASP A 259 -0.41 -21.98 -1.34
CA ASP A 259 -1.20 -23.18 -1.10
C ASP A 259 -2.70 -22.94 -1.34
N ILE A 260 -3.11 -22.93 -2.61
CA ILE A 260 -4.51 -22.73 -3.01
C ILE A 260 -5.48 -23.67 -2.27
N SER A 261 -5.05 -24.88 -1.88
CA SER A 261 -5.90 -25.84 -1.17
C SER A 261 -6.36 -25.34 0.20
N GLN A 262 -5.60 -24.43 0.80
CA GLN A 262 -5.90 -23.78 2.08
C GLN A 262 -6.57 -22.41 1.92
N SER A 263 -6.93 -22.04 0.68
CA SER A 263 -7.54 -20.74 0.39
C SER A 263 -9.07 -20.79 0.37
N PHE A 264 -9.69 -19.70 0.78
CA PHE A 264 -11.13 -19.48 0.71
C PHE A 264 -11.48 -18.66 -0.52
N ALA A 265 -12.71 -18.77 -1.02
CA ALA A 265 -13.24 -17.77 -1.94
C ALA A 265 -13.43 -16.44 -1.19
N HIS A 266 -13.05 -15.33 -1.80
CA HIS A 266 -13.21 -14.02 -1.18
C HIS A 266 -14.70 -13.62 -1.18
N PRO A 267 -15.29 -13.23 -0.04
CA PRO A 267 -16.74 -13.05 0.10
C PRO A 267 -17.33 -11.96 -0.81
N LYS A 268 -16.53 -10.94 -1.17
CA LYS A 268 -16.93 -9.86 -2.09
C LYS A 268 -16.43 -10.02 -3.53
N PHE A 269 -15.46 -10.90 -3.75
CA PHE A 269 -14.80 -11.05 -5.04
C PHE A 269 -14.67 -12.55 -5.33
N PRO A 270 -15.74 -13.23 -5.77
CA PRO A 270 -15.77 -14.70 -5.87
C PRO A 270 -14.67 -15.31 -6.75
N HIS A 271 -14.14 -14.53 -7.70
CA HIS A 271 -13.02 -14.93 -8.57
C HIS A 271 -11.64 -14.77 -7.91
N GLN A 272 -11.59 -14.35 -6.65
CA GLN A 272 -10.36 -14.18 -5.87
C GLN A 272 -10.33 -15.18 -4.73
N ARG A 273 -9.14 -15.74 -4.49
CA ARG A 273 -8.80 -16.57 -3.35
C ARG A 273 -8.04 -15.75 -2.32
N TRP A 274 -8.27 -16.02 -1.05
CA TRP A 274 -7.61 -15.37 0.08
C TRP A 274 -7.49 -16.34 1.27
N PHE A 275 -6.65 -16.01 2.24
CA PHE A 275 -6.29 -16.90 3.35
C PHE A 275 -6.84 -16.45 4.71
N GLY A 276 -7.56 -15.33 4.76
CA GLY A 276 -7.92 -14.69 6.02
C GLY A 276 -6.68 -14.18 6.76
N ASN A 277 -6.89 -13.76 8.00
CA ASN A 277 -5.80 -13.31 8.88
C ASN A 277 -5.04 -14.53 9.41
N LEU A 278 -3.72 -14.56 9.21
CA LEU A 278 -2.85 -15.65 9.65
C LEU A 278 -2.28 -15.44 11.06
N TYR A 279 -2.19 -14.19 11.51
CA TYR A 279 -1.59 -13.83 12.78
C TYR A 279 -2.52 -12.94 13.63
N PRO A 280 -3.78 -13.36 13.88
CA PRO A 280 -4.80 -12.52 14.52
C PRO A 280 -4.46 -12.12 15.96
N GLU A 281 -3.62 -12.89 16.65
CA GLU A 281 -3.20 -12.62 18.04
C GLU A 281 -1.92 -11.78 18.13
N THR A 282 -1.21 -11.60 17.02
CA THR A 282 0.09 -10.90 16.98
C THR A 282 0.00 -9.58 16.22
N LEU A 283 -0.67 -9.58 15.07
CA LEU A 283 -0.83 -8.42 14.20
C LEU A 283 -2.21 -7.79 14.43
N LEU A 284 -2.34 -7.22 15.63
CA LEU A 284 -3.62 -6.83 16.26
C LEU A 284 -4.30 -5.62 15.63
N LEU A 285 -3.57 -4.77 14.90
CA LEU A 285 -4.18 -3.57 14.34
C LEU A 285 -5.11 -3.94 13.17
N PRO A 286 -6.39 -3.49 13.20
CA PRO A 286 -7.33 -3.79 12.11
C PRO A 286 -6.89 -3.10 10.84
N ALA A 287 -7.27 -3.65 9.68
CA ALA A 287 -7.05 -2.99 8.40
C ALA A 287 -7.66 -1.57 8.40
N PRO A 288 -6.96 -0.58 7.81
CA PRO A 288 -7.38 0.83 7.82
C PRO A 288 -8.45 1.13 6.77
#